data_AF-A0ABC9XU18-F1
#
_entry.id   AF-A0ABC9XU18-F1
#
_cell.length_a   1.000
_cell.length_b   1.000
_cell.length_c   1.000
_cell.angle_alpha   90.00
_cell.angle_beta   90.00
_cell.angle_gamma   90.00
#
_symmetry.space_group_name_H-M   'P 1'
#
loop_
_entity.id
_entity.type
_entity.pdbx_description
1 polymer ?
#
loop_
_entity_poly.entity_id
_entity_poly.type
_entity_poly.pdbx_seq_one_letter_code
_entity_poly.pdbx_strand_id
1 'polypeptide(L)'
;MATDGAAAARPRLLLRREVAARARLGWVSACGRGLRLGPGLGQRPGDPQLLEAAGSDVTHWFDPQTGHSPPWWGDPQLEVGRLTAAPRRLRLCNTLTGQEQVIEACGEQAGGLVQRALPWNAHAGGYAWRCGGAPLHPDQPSPDPHPDGSPPTVLLYFTDDFIEQ
;
A
#
# COMPACT_ATOMS: atom_id res chain seq x y z
N MET A 1 1.48 33.20 21.92
CA MET A 1 2.04 32.65 20.68
C MET A 1 2.17 31.14 20.86
N ALA A 2 1.11 30.41 20.53
CA ALA A 2 1.12 28.95 20.58
C ALA A 2 1.72 28.45 19.26
N THR A 3 2.82 27.72 19.36
CA THR A 3 3.42 26.96 18.26
C THR A 3 2.42 25.91 17.80
N ASP A 4 1.82 26.16 16.64
CA ASP A 4 1.03 25.21 15.88
C ASP A 4 1.99 24.09 15.42
N GLY A 5 2.11 23.07 16.26
CA GLY A 5 2.78 21.83 15.91
C GLY A 5 1.93 21.13 14.87
N ALA A 6 2.08 21.52 13.60
CA ALA A 6 1.53 20.83 12.46
C ALA A 6 1.96 19.36 12.58
N ALA A 7 1.05 18.52 13.08
CA ALA A 7 1.24 17.09 13.18
C ALA A 7 1.56 16.62 11.77
N ALA A 8 2.84 16.31 11.52
CA ALA A 8 3.30 15.84 10.22
C ALA A 8 2.43 14.64 9.86
N ALA A 9 1.51 14.82 8.90
CA ALA A 9 0.62 13.78 8.45
C ALA A 9 1.49 12.58 8.06
N ARG A 10 1.26 11.43 8.71
CA ARG A 10 2.08 10.24 8.48
C ARG A 10 2.11 9.96 6.97
N PRO A 11 3.30 9.77 6.36
CA PRO A 11 3.38 9.54 4.93
C PRO A 11 2.60 8.28 4.59
N ARG A 12 1.73 8.39 3.59
CA ARG A 12 0.96 7.25 3.08
C ARG A 12 1.92 6.18 2.56
N LEU A 13 1.80 4.96 3.08
CA LEU A 13 2.55 3.81 2.58
C LEU A 13 1.84 3.14 1.42
N LEU A 14 2.63 2.80 0.42
CA LEU A 14 2.22 2.26 -0.86
C LEU A 14 2.84 0.87 -1.06
N LEU A 15 2.09 -0.01 -1.69
CA LEU A 15 2.61 -1.27 -2.21
C LEU A 15 3.16 -1.08 -3.62
N ARG A 16 4.16 -1.89 -4.00
CA ARG A 16 4.66 -1.92 -5.38
C ARG A 16 3.53 -2.15 -6.39
N ARG A 17 2.58 -3.05 -6.07
CA ARG A 17 1.40 -3.32 -6.90
C ARG A 17 0.51 -2.10 -7.13
N GLU A 18 0.47 -1.16 -6.18
CA GLU A 18 -0.36 0.06 -6.32
C GLU A 18 0.24 1.06 -7.28
N VAL A 19 1.58 1.11 -7.33
CA VAL A 19 2.31 1.88 -8.33
C VAL A 19 2.07 1.26 -9.70
N ALA A 20 2.25 -0.06 -9.82
CA ALA A 20 2.00 -0.82 -11.06
C ALA A 20 0.57 -0.64 -11.59
N ALA A 21 -0.43 -0.75 -10.72
CA ALA A 21 -1.84 -0.55 -11.08
C ALA A 21 -2.15 0.85 -11.62
N ARG A 22 -1.29 1.84 -11.34
CA ARG A 22 -1.44 3.24 -11.76
C ARG A 22 -0.44 3.64 -12.84
N ALA A 23 0.17 2.69 -13.55
CA ALA A 23 1.05 2.94 -14.68
C ALA A 23 0.43 3.94 -15.70
N ARG A 24 -0.86 3.78 -16.03
CA ARG A 24 -1.59 4.68 -16.94
C ARG A 24 -1.68 6.14 -16.48
N LEU A 25 -1.50 6.38 -15.18
CA LEU A 25 -1.48 7.71 -14.58
C LEU A 25 -0.05 8.27 -14.44
N GLY A 26 0.95 7.59 -14.99
CA GLY A 26 2.36 7.96 -14.90
C GLY A 26 2.94 7.78 -13.50
N TRP A 27 2.50 6.73 -12.78
CA TRP A 27 3.08 6.38 -11.48
C TRP A 27 4.35 5.56 -11.66
N VAL A 28 5.39 5.87 -10.90
CA VAL A 28 6.62 5.07 -10.81
C VAL A 28 7.06 4.99 -9.36
N SER A 29 8.00 4.09 -9.06
CA SER A 29 8.69 4.06 -7.77
C SER A 29 10.18 4.26 -7.96
N ALA A 30 10.83 4.96 -7.03
CA ALA A 30 12.26 5.22 -7.07
C ALA A 30 12.79 5.48 -5.66
N CYS A 31 13.88 4.82 -5.28
CA CYS A 31 14.55 4.92 -3.98
C CYS A 31 13.55 4.87 -2.79
N GLY A 32 12.54 3.98 -2.87
CA GLY A 32 11.50 3.84 -1.85
C GLY A 32 10.40 4.92 -1.84
N ARG A 33 10.41 5.87 -2.78
CA ARG A 33 9.34 6.86 -2.98
C ARG A 33 8.40 6.39 -4.08
N GLY A 34 7.10 6.59 -3.89
CA GLY A 34 6.10 6.49 -4.94
C GLY A 34 5.88 7.87 -5.54
N LEU A 35 6.01 7.98 -6.85
CA LEU A 35 5.94 9.24 -7.57
C LEU A 35 4.82 9.22 -8.61
N ARG A 36 4.11 10.33 -8.74
CA ARG A 36 3.15 10.59 -9.82
C ARG A 36 3.66 11.72 -10.68
N LEU A 37 4.07 11.37 -11.88
CA LEU A 37 4.63 12.31 -12.84
C LEU A 37 3.54 12.95 -13.73
N GLY A 38 2.33 12.38 -13.71
CA GLY A 38 1.14 12.91 -14.37
C GLY A 38 1.12 12.70 -15.89
N PRO A 39 -0.04 12.94 -16.54
CA PRO A 39 -0.21 12.75 -17.99
C PRO A 39 0.54 13.80 -18.84
N GLY A 40 0.98 14.90 -18.25
CA GLY A 40 1.69 15.99 -18.94
C GLY A 40 3.15 15.69 -19.31
N LEU A 41 3.65 14.49 -19.00
CA LEU A 41 5.01 14.06 -19.34
C LEU A 41 5.29 14.01 -20.85
N GLY A 42 4.27 13.70 -21.66
CA GLY A 42 4.40 13.68 -23.13
C GLY A 42 4.69 15.05 -23.75
N GLN A 43 4.57 16.15 -22.99
CA GLN A 43 4.88 17.52 -23.45
C GLN A 43 6.27 18.00 -23.00
N ARG A 44 7.01 17.22 -22.18
CA ARG A 44 8.39 17.53 -21.80
C ARG A 44 9.34 16.78 -22.74
N PRO A 45 10.30 17.45 -23.40
CA PRO A 45 11.29 16.75 -24.23
C PRO A 45 12.14 15.81 -23.36
N GLY A 46 12.18 14.51 -23.71
CA GLY A 46 12.83 13.44 -22.94
C GLY A 46 11.92 12.92 -21.80
N ASP A 47 11.45 11.68 -21.75
CA ASP A 47 12.06 10.42 -22.13
C ASP A 47 10.96 9.40 -22.52
N PRO A 48 10.98 8.79 -23.73
CA PRO A 48 10.16 7.63 -24.05
C PRO A 48 10.29 6.51 -22.99
N GLN A 49 11.49 6.38 -22.42
CA GLN A 49 11.82 5.42 -21.36
C GLN A 49 10.96 5.58 -20.10
N LEU A 50 10.45 6.78 -19.82
CA LEU A 50 9.63 7.05 -18.63
C LEU A 50 8.17 6.66 -18.79
N LEU A 51 7.65 6.74 -20.01
CA LEU A 51 6.34 6.17 -20.29
C LEU A 51 6.40 4.64 -20.24
N GLU A 52 7.47 4.04 -20.78
CA GLU A 52 7.72 2.60 -20.72
C GLU A 52 7.97 2.10 -19.29
N ALA A 53 8.65 2.88 -18.46
CA ALA A 53 8.91 2.52 -17.08
C ALA A 53 7.71 2.75 -16.13
N ALA A 54 6.60 3.30 -16.62
CA ALA A 54 5.41 3.54 -15.81
C ALA A 54 4.92 2.24 -15.14
N GLY A 55 4.65 2.33 -13.85
CA GLY A 55 4.28 1.21 -12.99
C GLY A 55 5.46 0.43 -12.39
N SER A 56 6.70 0.76 -12.77
CA SER A 56 7.89 0.02 -12.37
C SER A 56 8.76 0.76 -11.34
N ASP A 57 9.82 0.09 -10.89
CA ASP A 57 10.87 0.66 -10.06
C ASP A 57 12.01 1.18 -10.93
N VAL A 58 12.21 2.50 -10.92
CA VAL A 58 13.23 3.22 -11.67
C VAL A 58 14.38 3.67 -10.78
N THR A 59 14.57 3.04 -9.61
CA THR A 59 15.73 3.31 -8.72
C THR A 59 17.06 3.19 -9.45
N HIS A 60 17.14 2.32 -10.46
CA HIS A 60 18.35 2.14 -11.27
C HIS A 60 18.73 3.36 -12.14
N TRP A 61 17.86 4.37 -12.27
CA TRP A 61 18.18 5.64 -12.93
C TRP A 61 18.97 6.60 -12.05
N PHE A 62 19.07 6.26 -10.77
CA PHE A 62 19.77 7.02 -9.75
C PHE A 62 21.09 6.34 -9.48
N ASP A 63 22.17 7.08 -9.68
CA ASP A 63 23.50 6.60 -9.38
C ASP A 63 24.01 7.31 -8.11
N PRO A 64 24.11 6.60 -6.97
CA PRO A 64 24.59 7.19 -5.73
C PRO A 64 26.10 7.51 -5.77
N GLN A 65 26.87 6.91 -6.67
CA GLN A 65 28.31 7.15 -6.79
C GLN A 65 28.62 8.43 -7.55
N THR A 66 27.90 8.67 -8.65
CA THR A 66 28.07 9.89 -9.46
C THR A 66 27.15 11.03 -9.01
N GLY A 67 26.16 10.75 -8.17
CA GLY A 67 25.11 11.71 -7.79
C GLY A 67 24.12 12.00 -8.93
N HIS A 68 24.18 11.23 -10.02
CA HIS A 68 23.28 11.41 -11.16
C HIS A 68 21.84 11.08 -10.76
N SER A 69 20.93 12.01 -11.04
CA SER A 69 19.49 11.82 -10.85
C SER A 69 18.71 12.57 -11.93
N PRO A 70 17.52 12.06 -12.34
CA PRO A 70 16.65 12.78 -13.25
C PRO A 70 16.25 14.16 -12.71
N PRO A 71 16.08 15.19 -13.58
CA PRO A 71 15.85 16.58 -13.15
C PRO A 71 14.55 16.78 -12.36
N TRP A 72 13.59 15.88 -12.50
CA TRP A 72 12.31 15.91 -11.78
C TRP A 72 12.40 15.33 -10.36
N TRP A 73 13.48 14.62 -9.99
CA TRP A 73 13.59 13.88 -8.72
C TRP A 73 13.42 14.73 -7.47
N GLY A 74 13.93 15.96 -7.53
CA GLY A 74 13.90 16.91 -6.42
C GLY A 74 12.54 17.57 -6.19
N ASP A 75 11.55 17.34 -7.06
CA ASP A 75 10.24 17.97 -6.94
C ASP A 75 9.37 17.24 -5.89
N PRO A 76 9.03 17.88 -4.75
CA PRO A 76 8.18 17.27 -3.73
C PRO A 76 6.72 17.09 -4.19
N GLN A 77 6.26 17.83 -5.21
CA GLN A 77 4.88 17.73 -5.70
C GLN A 77 4.60 16.41 -6.42
N LEU A 78 5.66 15.70 -6.83
CA LEU A 78 5.56 14.41 -7.48
C LEU A 78 5.38 13.27 -6.46
N GLU A 79 5.72 13.46 -5.18
CA GLU A 79 5.62 12.42 -4.17
C GLU A 79 4.15 12.15 -3.80
N VAL A 80 3.71 10.91 -4.00
CA VAL A 80 2.36 10.45 -3.62
C VAL A 80 2.36 9.54 -2.38
N GLY A 81 3.54 9.16 -1.92
CA GLY A 81 3.75 8.33 -0.73
C GLY A 81 5.09 7.63 -0.76
N ARG A 82 5.30 6.73 0.21
CA ARG A 82 6.51 5.90 0.31
C ARG A 82 6.16 4.45 0.10
N LEU A 83 7.03 3.70 -0.56
CA LEU A 83 6.88 2.25 -0.58
C LEU A 83 7.08 1.70 0.83
N THR A 84 6.22 0.75 1.22
CA THR A 84 6.39 0.02 2.48
C THR A 84 7.70 -0.75 2.48
N ALA A 85 8.37 -0.78 3.63
CA ALA A 85 9.56 -1.59 3.85
C ALA A 85 9.19 -3.04 4.23
N ALA A 86 7.97 -3.28 4.71
CA ALA A 86 7.50 -4.60 5.11
C ALA A 86 6.17 -4.95 4.41
N PRO A 87 6.16 -5.22 3.09
CA PRO A 87 4.96 -5.75 2.43
C PRO A 87 4.59 -7.11 3.01
N ARG A 88 3.34 -7.27 3.46
CA ARG A 88 2.84 -8.51 4.08
C ARG A 88 1.62 -9.03 3.34
N ARG A 89 1.60 -10.35 3.10
CA ARG A 89 0.43 -11.05 2.54
C ARG A 89 -0.44 -11.54 3.69
N LEU A 90 -1.75 -11.39 3.55
CA LEU A 90 -2.75 -11.89 4.50
C LEU A 90 -3.76 -12.74 3.74
N ARG A 91 -4.16 -13.88 4.30
CA ARG A 91 -5.26 -14.68 3.76
C ARG A 91 -6.54 -14.25 4.46
N LEU A 92 -7.42 -13.54 3.77
CA LEU A 92 -8.77 -13.25 4.27
C LEU A 92 -9.67 -14.44 3.99
N CYS A 93 -10.47 -14.83 4.97
CA CYS A 93 -11.48 -15.87 4.82
C CYS A 93 -12.82 -15.31 5.33
N ASN A 94 -13.82 -15.28 4.45
CA ASN A 94 -15.19 -14.97 4.85
C ASN A 94 -15.79 -16.24 5.46
N THR A 95 -16.10 -16.21 6.76
CA THR A 95 -16.59 -17.40 7.46
C THR A 95 -18.00 -17.78 7.07
N LEU A 96 -18.81 -16.84 6.57
CA LEU A 96 -20.17 -17.07 6.11
C LEU A 96 -20.20 -17.81 4.77
N THR A 97 -19.32 -17.45 3.83
CA THR A 97 -19.32 -18.01 2.47
C THR A 97 -18.23 -19.05 2.23
N GLY A 98 -17.26 -19.16 3.15
CA GLY A 98 -16.06 -19.97 2.98
C GLY A 98 -15.07 -19.45 1.92
N GLN A 99 -15.33 -18.27 1.35
CA GLN A 99 -14.47 -17.70 0.31
C GLN A 99 -13.18 -17.16 0.90
N GLU A 100 -12.05 -17.47 0.24
CA GLU A 100 -10.74 -16.98 0.62
C GLU A 100 -10.16 -16.02 -0.43
N GLN A 101 -9.45 -14.99 0.05
CA GLN A 101 -8.72 -14.06 -0.80
C GLN A 101 -7.41 -13.65 -0.12
N VAL A 102 -6.30 -13.75 -0.87
CA VAL A 102 -5.03 -13.18 -0.42
C VAL A 102 -4.99 -11.69 -0.76
N ILE A 103 -4.81 -10.86 0.25
CA ILE A 103 -4.50 -9.43 0.09
C ILE A 103 -3.05 -9.17 0.47
N GLU A 104 -2.52 -8.02 0.07
CA GLU A 104 -1.25 -7.52 0.58
C GLU A 104 -1.49 -6.17 1.26
N ALA A 105 -0.78 -5.97 2.37
CA ALA A 105 -0.86 -4.79 3.20
C ALA A 105 0.55 -4.29 3.53
N CYS A 106 0.63 -3.04 3.98
CA CYS A 106 1.86 -2.47 4.51
C CYS A 106 1.99 -2.92 5.98
N GLY A 107 3.02 -3.69 6.28
CA GLY A 107 3.29 -4.33 7.58
C GLY A 107 3.18 -3.40 8.76
N GLU A 108 3.73 -2.21 8.56
CA GLU A 108 3.93 -1.16 9.54
C GLU A 108 2.82 -0.10 9.55
N GLN A 109 1.82 -0.20 8.65
CA GLN A 109 0.74 0.80 8.55
C GLN A 109 -0.54 0.37 9.25
N ALA A 110 -0.95 1.16 10.25
CA ALA A 110 -2.28 1.17 10.84
C ALA A 110 -3.34 1.72 9.85
N GLY A 111 -4.56 1.17 9.83
CA GLY A 111 -5.70 1.71 9.06
C GLY A 111 -5.73 1.34 7.57
N GLY A 112 -4.81 0.49 7.11
CA GLY A 112 -4.73 0.09 5.70
C GLY A 112 -5.57 -1.13 5.33
N LEU A 113 -5.97 -1.96 6.30
CA LEU A 113 -6.46 -3.32 6.04
C LEU A 113 -7.82 -3.33 5.33
N VAL A 114 -8.79 -2.55 5.81
CA VAL A 114 -10.14 -2.49 5.19
C VAL A 114 -10.05 -2.00 3.75
N GLN A 115 -9.30 -0.93 3.50
CA GLN A 115 -9.16 -0.38 2.15
C GLN A 115 -8.59 -1.40 1.15
N ARG A 116 -7.76 -2.34 1.61
CA ARG A 116 -7.20 -3.44 0.80
C ARG A 116 -8.20 -4.58 0.57
N ALA A 117 -9.12 -4.79 1.50
CA ALA A 117 -10.15 -5.83 1.41
C ALA A 117 -11.38 -5.39 0.59
N LEU A 118 -11.72 -4.09 0.59
CA LEU A 118 -12.88 -3.54 -0.12
C LEU A 118 -13.03 -3.97 -1.59
N PRO A 119 -11.96 -4.05 -2.42
CA PRO A 119 -12.09 -4.52 -3.80
C PRO A 119 -12.58 -5.96 -3.94
N TRP A 120 -12.38 -6.79 -2.91
CA TRP A 120 -12.85 -8.17 -2.89
C TRP A 120 -14.20 -8.30 -2.14
N ASN A 121 -14.35 -7.63 -1.00
CA ASN A 121 -15.58 -7.60 -0.23
C ASN A 121 -15.95 -6.15 0.11
N ALA A 122 -16.94 -5.61 -0.60
CA ALA A 122 -17.40 -4.24 -0.44
C ALA A 122 -17.91 -3.92 0.98
N HIS A 123 -18.26 -4.94 1.75
CA HIS A 123 -18.74 -4.83 3.11
C HIS A 123 -17.66 -5.10 4.15
N ALA A 124 -16.38 -5.31 3.75
CA ALA A 124 -15.28 -5.68 4.65
C ALA A 124 -15.11 -4.78 5.88
N GLY A 125 -15.49 -3.49 5.78
CA GLY A 125 -15.45 -2.56 6.90
C GLY A 125 -16.49 -2.83 8.01
N GLY A 126 -17.54 -3.60 7.71
CA GLY A 126 -18.57 -3.99 8.66
C GLY A 126 -18.40 -5.39 9.26
N TYR A 127 -17.34 -6.12 8.90
CA TYR A 127 -17.06 -7.44 9.49
C TYR A 127 -16.30 -7.28 10.81
N ALA A 128 -16.40 -8.29 11.70
CA ALA A 128 -15.46 -8.46 12.79
C ALA A 128 -14.28 -9.31 12.32
N TRP A 129 -13.05 -8.81 12.50
CA TRP A 129 -11.84 -9.44 12.00
C TRP A 129 -11.16 -10.20 13.15
N ARG A 130 -10.67 -11.41 12.88
CA ARG A 130 -9.89 -12.20 13.85
C ARG A 130 -8.68 -12.83 13.19
N CYS A 131 -7.56 -12.89 13.91
CA CYS A 131 -6.33 -13.54 13.46
C CYS A 131 -5.81 -14.44 14.57
N GLY A 132 -5.58 -15.73 14.30
CA GLY A 132 -5.10 -16.68 15.31
C GLY A 132 -6.00 -16.79 16.56
N GLY A 133 -7.31 -16.59 16.40
CA GLY A 133 -8.28 -16.60 17.51
C GLY A 133 -8.42 -15.29 18.28
N ALA A 134 -7.53 -14.32 18.09
CA ALA A 134 -7.62 -13.01 18.72
C ALA A 134 -8.39 -11.99 17.85
N PRO A 135 -9.15 -11.05 18.45
CA PRO A 135 -9.70 -9.90 17.73
C PRO A 135 -8.60 -9.11 17.02
N LEU A 136 -8.82 -8.81 15.74
CA LEU A 136 -7.93 -7.98 14.94
C LEU A 136 -8.66 -6.67 14.61
N HIS A 137 -8.16 -5.52 15.08
CA HIS A 137 -8.77 -4.24 14.71
C HIS A 137 -8.27 -3.83 13.31
N PRO A 138 -9.13 -3.41 12.36
CA PRO A 138 -8.69 -3.01 11.02
C PRO A 138 -7.77 -1.79 11.01
N ASP A 139 -7.81 -0.97 12.06
CA ASP A 139 -6.92 0.18 12.24
C ASP A 139 -5.56 -0.16 12.85
N GLN A 140 -5.27 -1.42 13.17
CA GLN A 140 -3.94 -1.81 13.64
C GLN A 140 -3.03 -2.28 12.50
N PRO A 141 -1.71 -2.38 12.72
CA PRO A 141 -0.78 -2.92 11.73
C PRO A 141 -1.14 -4.35 11.33
N SER A 142 -0.76 -4.76 10.11
CA SER A 142 -1.05 -6.12 9.65
C SER A 142 -0.24 -7.14 10.45
N PRO A 143 -0.83 -8.30 10.82
CA PRO A 143 -0.15 -9.32 11.59
C PRO A 143 1.11 -9.85 10.89
N ASP A 144 2.07 -10.30 11.68
CA ASP A 144 3.30 -10.92 11.18
C ASP A 144 3.01 -12.25 10.47
N PRO A 145 3.82 -12.62 9.46
CA PRO A 145 3.78 -13.97 8.92
C PRO A 145 4.12 -15.01 9.98
N HIS A 146 3.66 -16.23 9.75
CA HIS A 146 4.07 -17.36 10.58
C HIS A 146 5.58 -17.61 10.45
N PRO A 147 6.22 -18.32 11.41
CA PRO A 147 7.65 -18.59 11.38
C PRO A 147 8.15 -19.32 10.12
N ASP A 148 7.25 -20.06 9.46
CA ASP A 148 7.50 -20.74 8.17
C ASP A 148 7.37 -19.82 6.94
N GLY A 149 7.07 -18.54 7.15
CA GLY A 149 6.85 -17.54 6.09
C GLY A 149 5.45 -17.59 5.46
N SER A 150 4.55 -18.46 5.94
CA SER A 150 3.18 -18.52 5.45
C SER A 150 2.38 -17.28 5.89
N PRO A 151 1.47 -16.76 5.04
CA PRO A 151 0.65 -15.61 5.38
C PRO A 151 -0.34 -15.99 6.49
N PRO A 152 -0.55 -15.13 7.49
CA PRO A 152 -1.53 -15.40 8.54
C PRO A 152 -2.94 -15.36 7.95
N THR A 153 -3.82 -16.19 8.52
CA THR A 153 -5.24 -16.22 8.15
C THR A 153 -6.03 -15.29 9.04
N VAL A 154 -6.75 -14.37 8.38
CA VAL A 154 -7.68 -13.44 8.99
C VAL A 154 -9.11 -13.86 8.65
N LEU A 155 -9.87 -14.19 9.68
CA LEU A 155 -11.27 -14.58 9.57
C LEU A 155 -12.15 -13.32 9.65
N LEU A 156 -13.11 -13.23 8.74
CA LEU A 156 -14.10 -12.15 8.67
C LEU A 156 -15.46 -12.73 9.06
N TYR A 157 -15.95 -12.33 10.23
CA TYR A 157 -17.26 -12.70 10.77
C TYR A 157 -18.29 -11.62 10.47
N PHE A 158 -19.49 -12.02 10.04
CA PHE A 158 -20.56 -11.08 9.82
C PHE A 158 -21.07 -10.62 11.21
N THR A 159 -21.32 -9.33 11.40
CA THR A 159 -21.57 -8.78 12.75
C THR A 159 -22.86 -9.29 13.41
N ASP A 160 -23.81 -9.84 12.64
CA ASP A 160 -24.98 -10.54 13.20
C ASP A 160 -24.63 -11.93 13.80
N ASP A 161 -23.46 -12.51 13.49
CA ASP A 161 -23.00 -13.79 14.07
C ASP A 161 -22.67 -13.69 15.58
N PHE A 162 -22.75 -12.49 16.18
CA PHE A 162 -22.47 -12.23 17.60
C PHE A 162 -23.72 -11.99 18.46
N ILE A 163 -24.93 -12.19 17.93
CA ILE A 163 -26.18 -11.98 18.70
C ILE A 163 -26.48 -13.11 19.70
N GLU A 164 -25.84 -14.27 19.61
CA GLU A 164 -26.03 -15.34 20.60
C GLU A 164 -24.71 -16.04 20.93
N GLN A 165 -24.10 -15.67 22.07
CA GLN A 165 -23.49 -16.59 23.06
C GLN A 165 -23.46 -15.95 24.45
#